data_AF-A0A2V6ULM6-F1
#
_entry.id   AF-A0A2V6ULM6-F1
#
_cell.length_a   1.000
_cell.length_b   1.000
_cell.length_c   1.000
_cell.angle_alpha   90.00
_cell.angle_beta   90.00
_cell.angle_gamma   90.00
#
_symmetry.space_group_name_H-M   'P 1'
#
loop_
_entity.id
_entity.type
_entity.pdbx_description
1 polymer ?
#
loop_
_entity_poly.entity_id
_entity_poly.type
_entity_poly.pdbx_seq_one_letter_code
_entity_poly.pdbx_strand_id
1 'polypeptide(L)' 'MAGHVFAALRDGILKPDVRRRYPLAAAADPHRDLEARRTSGPIVLLV' A
#
# COMPACT_ATOMS: atom_id res chain seq x y z
N MET A 1 14.33 2.97 15.99
CA MET A 1 13.01 3.39 16.53
C MET A 1 11.94 3.24 15.44
N ALA A 2 11.07 2.26 15.58
CA ALA A 2 9.81 2.11 14.82
C ALA A 2 8.64 1.68 15.72
N GLY A 3 8.92 1.39 17.01
CA GLY A 3 7.95 0.80 17.94
C GLY A 3 6.71 1.65 18.17
N HIS A 4 6.84 2.99 18.20
CA HIS A 4 5.69 3.88 18.36
C HIS A 4 4.74 3.84 17.15
N VAL A 5 5.28 3.76 15.93
CA VAL A 5 4.47 3.66 14.70
C VAL A 5 3.71 2.34 14.67
N PHE A 6 4.38 1.22 15.00
CA PHE A 6 3.72 -0.09 15.06
C PHE A 6 2.77 -0.26 16.26
N ALA A 7 3.01 0.43 17.38
CA ALA A 7 2.03 0.54 18.47
C ALA A 7 0.78 1.27 17.99
N ALA A 8 0.93 2.45 17.38
CA ALA A 8 -0.20 3.20 16.82
C ALA A 8 -0.97 2.42 15.73
N LEU A 9 -0.31 1.59 14.92
CA LEU A 9 -0.97 0.67 13.99
C LEU A 9 -1.79 -0.41 14.73
N ARG A 10 -1.21 -1.06 15.77
CA ARG A 10 -1.89 -2.08 16.58
C ARG A 10 -3.07 -1.52 17.36
N ASP A 11 -2.91 -0.33 17.91
CA ASP A 11 -3.94 0.39 18.68
C ASP A 11 -5.02 0.99 17.76
N GLY A 12 -4.86 0.87 16.44
CA GLY A 12 -5.81 1.37 15.44
C GLY A 12 -5.83 2.89 15.30
N ILE A 13 -4.84 3.59 15.85
CA ILE A 13 -4.67 5.05 15.71
C ILE A 13 -4.25 5.38 14.28
N LEU A 14 -3.31 4.62 13.71
CA LEU A 14 -3.00 4.65 12.28
C LEU A 14 -3.72 3.52 11.56
N LYS A 15 -4.43 3.86 10.48
CA LYS A 15 -5.14 2.89 9.62
C LYS A 15 -4.78 3.12 8.16
N PRO A 16 -3.87 2.32 7.58
CA PRO A 16 -3.58 2.38 6.16
C PRO A 16 -4.80 1.92 5.35
N ASP A 17 -5.25 2.75 4.42
CA ASP A 17 -6.32 2.42 3.49
C ASP A 17 -5.75 1.73 2.23
N VAL A 18 -5.53 0.42 2.31
CA VAL A 18 -4.97 -0.38 1.22
C VAL A 18 -6.09 -0.81 0.27
N ARG A 19 -6.41 0.05 -0.70
CA ARG A 19 -7.44 -0.22 -1.71
C ARG A 19 -6.96 -1.03 -2.90
N ARG A 20 -5.65 -1.03 -3.17
CA ARG A 20 -5.09 -1.59 -4.40
C ARG A 20 -4.08 -2.69 -4.13
N ARG A 21 -4.37 -3.88 -4.66
CA ARG A 21 -3.56 -5.08 -4.53
C ARG A 21 -3.38 -5.70 -5.91
N TYR A 22 -2.15 -6.00 -6.28
CA TYR A 22 -1.80 -6.64 -7.55
C TYR A 22 -0.94 -7.87 -7.26
N PRO A 23 -0.99 -8.93 -8.07
CA PRO A 23 -0.02 -10.01 -7.96
C PRO A 23 1.36 -9.46 -8.33
N LEU A 24 2.41 -9.92 -7.63
CA LEU A 24 3.79 -9.50 -7.89
C LEU A 24 4.20 -9.77 -9.35
N ALA A 25 3.71 -10.87 -9.92
CA ALA A 25 3.93 -11.23 -11.33
C ALA A 25 3.41 -10.16 -12.32
N ALA A 26 2.47 -9.31 -11.92
CA ALA A 26 1.90 -8.24 -12.74
C ALA A 26 2.40 -6.85 -12.34
N ALA A 27 3.59 -6.71 -11.76
CA ALA A 27 4.12 -5.43 -11.27
C ALA A 27 4.14 -4.29 -12.31
N ALA A 28 4.15 -4.59 -13.61
CA ALA A 28 4.07 -3.60 -14.67
C ALA A 28 2.76 -2.78 -14.63
N ASP A 29 1.63 -3.39 -14.24
CA ASP A 29 0.33 -2.75 -14.24
C ASP A 29 0.17 -1.66 -13.16
N PRO A 30 0.53 -1.89 -11.87
CA PRO A 30 0.51 -0.82 -10.89
C PRO A 30 1.48 0.33 -11.21
N HIS A 31 2.60 0.06 -11.89
CA HIS A 31 3.48 1.13 -12.38
C HIS A 31 2.77 2.04 -13.40
N ARG A 32 2.12 1.44 -14.42
CA ARG A 32 1.35 2.20 -15.41
C ARG A 32 0.20 2.99 -14.78
N ASP A 33 -0.50 2.41 -13.82
CA ASP A 33 -1.60 3.07 -13.11
C ASP A 33 -1.11 4.24 -12.23
N LEU A 34 0.04 4.08 -11.57
CA LEU A 34 0.66 5.11 -10.74
C LEU A 34 1.13 6.30 -11.60
N GLU A 35 1.86 6.03 -12.68
CA GLU A 35 2.38 7.05 -13.59
C GLU A 35 1.27 7.86 -14.27
N ALA A 36 0.17 7.19 -14.65
CA ALA A 36 -1.00 7.84 -15.20
C ALA A 36 -1.89 8.53 -14.17
N ARG A 37 -1.49 8.55 -12.88
CA ARG A 37 -2.25 9.11 -11.75
C ARG A 37 -3.66 8.51 -11.60
N ARG A 38 -3.83 7.24 -11.95
CA ARG A 38 -5.09 6.49 -11.76
C ARG A 38 -5.24 5.93 -10.36
N THR A 39 -4.18 5.96 -9.55
CA THR A 39 -4.18 5.46 -8.16
C THR A 39 -4.03 6.57 -7.15
N SER A 40 -4.65 6.40 -5.99
CA SER A 40 -4.37 7.17 -4.78
C SER A 40 -4.15 6.21 -3.61
N GLY A 41 -3.28 6.62 -2.67
CA GLY A 41 -2.91 5.81 -1.52
C GLY A 41 -1.92 4.67 -1.84
N PRO A 42 -1.67 3.79 -0.85
CA PRO A 42 -0.70 2.71 -0.98
C PRO A 42 -1.13 1.63 -1.99
N ILE A 43 -0.16 1.13 -2.75
CA ILE A 43 -0.28 -0.05 -3.60
C ILE A 43 0.52 -1.19 -2.95
N VAL A 44 -0.05 -2.38 -2.88
CA VAL A 44 0.63 -3.58 -2.35
C VAL A 44 0.74 -4.65 -3.43
N LEU A 45 1.93 -5.22 -3.57
CA LEU A 45 2.17 -6.39 -4.42
C LEU A 45 2.13 -7.65 -3.55
N LEU A 46 1.37 -8.66 -3.99
CA LEU A 46 1.21 -9.92 -3.28
C LEU A 46 2.02 -11.03 -3.98
N VAL A 47 2.82 -11.76 -3.20
CA VAL A 47 3.55 -12.95 -3.65
C VAL A 47 2.63 -14.16 -3.77
#